data_AF-A0A401NHU8-F1
#
_entry.id   AF-A0A401NHU8-F1
#
_cell.length_a   1.000
_cell.length_b   1.000
_cell.length_c   1.000
_cell.angle_alpha   90.00
_cell.angle_beta   90.00
_cell.angle_gamma   90.00
#
_symmetry.space_group_name_H-M   'P 1'
#
loop_
_entity.id
_entity.type
_entity.pdbx_description
1 polymer ?
#
loop_
_entity_poly.entity_id
_entity_poly.type
_entity_poly.pdbx_seq_one_letter_code
_entity_poly.pdbx_strand_id
1 'polypeptide(L)'
;MLLPILPLLTLLLPRRSQPLFAAVTDAVLPADYDNNPTQLNYGVAVSDVDNDGELEIVVAGYNGPNLVLKYNNVTKRLHNIAVDERSSPYYSLRDRQGNAIGVAACDIDGDGREEIYFLNTNNAFS
;
A
#
# COMPACT_ATOMS: atom_id res chain seq x y z
N MET A 1 -54.65 -4.64 42.34
CA MET A 1 -54.88 -3.24 41.93
C MET A 1 -53.74 -2.44 42.57
N LEU A 2 -52.72 -1.85 41.92
CA LEU A 2 -52.45 -1.41 40.54
C LEU A 2 -51.03 -1.86 40.10
N LEU A 3 -50.81 -1.98 38.79
CA LEU A 3 -49.48 -1.98 38.14
C LEU A 3 -48.94 -0.53 37.99
N PRO A 4 -47.62 -0.33 37.96
CA PRO A 4 -47.03 0.58 36.95
C PRO A 4 -45.81 -0.08 36.26
N ILE A 5 -45.90 -0.37 34.96
CA ILE A 5 -45.39 0.43 33.82
C ILE A 5 -43.86 0.62 33.85
N LEU A 6 -43.17 -0.26 33.12
CA LEU A 6 -41.77 -0.12 32.69
C LEU A 6 -41.68 1.00 31.65
N PRO A 7 -40.78 2.00 31.73
CA PRO A 7 -40.54 2.87 30.59
C PRO A 7 -39.64 2.11 29.60
N LEU A 8 -40.27 1.69 28.51
CA LEU A 8 -39.65 1.29 27.26
C LEU A 8 -38.90 2.51 26.68
N LEU A 9 -37.64 2.70 27.07
CA LEU A 9 -36.80 3.78 26.51
C LEU A 9 -35.38 3.30 26.24
N THR A 10 -35.23 2.32 25.35
CA THR A 10 -33.90 1.87 24.87
C THR A 10 -33.78 1.84 23.34
N LEU A 11 -34.63 2.56 22.61
CA LEU A 11 -34.70 2.44 21.14
C LEU A 11 -34.27 3.64 20.30
N LEU A 12 -33.62 4.68 20.87
CA LEU A 12 -33.24 5.87 20.09
C LEU A 12 -31.84 6.42 20.43
N LEU A 13 -30.84 5.56 20.60
CA LEU A 13 -29.46 6.02 20.43
C LEU A 13 -29.11 5.93 18.94
N PRO A 14 -28.67 7.03 18.30
CA PRO A 14 -28.19 6.96 16.93
C PRO A 14 -27.02 5.98 16.91
N ARG A 15 -27.14 4.89 16.13
CA ARG A 15 -25.98 4.05 15.79
C ARG A 15 -25.01 4.98 15.06
N ARG A 16 -23.99 5.46 15.77
CA ARG A 16 -22.84 6.11 15.16
C ARG A 16 -22.34 5.11 14.13
N SER A 17 -22.46 5.43 12.84
CA SER A 17 -21.99 4.55 11.77
C SER A 17 -20.52 4.28 12.06
N GLN A 18 -20.16 3.01 12.27
CA GLN A 18 -18.75 2.65 12.37
C GLN A 18 -18.04 3.10 11.08
N PRO A 19 -16.80 3.58 11.17
CA PRO A 19 -16.08 3.97 9.97
C PRO A 19 -15.92 2.75 9.06
N LEU A 20 -16.13 2.94 7.76
CA LEU A 20 -15.96 1.89 6.75
C LEU A 20 -14.50 1.42 6.66
N PHE A 21 -13.57 2.34 6.97
CA PHE A 21 -12.13 2.10 6.91
C PHE A 21 -11.49 2.40 8.26
N ALA A 22 -10.52 1.58 8.65
CA ALA A 22 -9.66 1.80 9.78
C ALA A 22 -8.22 1.95 9.29
N ALA A 23 -7.48 2.90 9.87
CA ALA A 23 -6.05 2.97 9.66
C ALA A 23 -5.38 1.80 10.41
N VAL A 24 -4.64 0.98 9.68
CA VAL A 24 -3.91 -0.18 10.22
C VAL A 24 -2.39 -0.06 10.02
N THR A 25 -1.92 1.09 9.51
CA THR A 25 -0.53 1.33 9.12
C THR A 25 0.43 1.01 10.25
N ASP A 26 0.21 1.52 11.47
CA ASP A 26 1.13 1.29 12.60
C ASP A 26 1.27 -0.19 12.99
N ALA A 27 0.23 -0.99 12.74
CA ALA A 27 0.25 -2.43 13.02
C ALA A 27 0.93 -3.22 11.88
N VAL A 28 0.66 -2.85 10.62
CA VAL A 28 1.03 -3.66 9.44
C VAL A 28 2.32 -3.18 8.78
N LEU A 29 2.58 -1.88 8.75
CA LEU A 29 3.74 -1.23 8.13
C LEU A 29 4.03 0.09 8.86
N PRO A 30 4.69 0.07 10.04
CA PRO A 30 4.97 1.31 10.77
C PRO A 30 5.94 2.20 10.00
N ALA A 31 6.02 3.46 10.42
CA ALA A 31 6.96 4.41 9.85
C ALA A 31 8.41 3.91 9.95
N ASP A 32 9.14 4.03 8.84
CA ASP A 32 10.55 3.69 8.74
C ASP A 32 11.18 4.55 7.64
N TYR A 33 12.38 5.10 7.88
CA TYR A 33 12.99 6.07 6.96
C TYR A 33 13.23 5.49 5.56
N ASP A 34 13.50 4.19 5.44
CA ASP A 34 13.81 3.56 4.15
C ASP A 34 12.67 2.71 3.62
N ASN A 35 11.85 2.10 4.47
CA ASN A 35 10.86 1.11 4.07
C ASN A 35 9.42 1.63 4.09
N ASN A 36 9.15 2.70 4.84
CA ASN A 36 7.86 3.38 4.86
C ASN A 36 8.04 4.84 5.31
N PRO A 37 8.71 5.67 4.49
CA PRO A 37 9.00 7.04 4.84
C PRO A 37 7.74 7.91 4.83
N THR A 38 7.78 9.01 5.56
CA THR A 38 6.80 10.09 5.41
C THR A 38 6.98 10.76 4.06
N GLN A 39 6.12 10.44 3.10
CA GLN A 39 6.13 10.99 1.74
C GLN A 39 4.72 11.02 1.13
N LEU A 40 4.61 11.58 -0.08
CA LEU A 40 3.38 11.51 -0.86
C LEU A 40 3.39 10.23 -1.70
N ASN A 41 2.29 9.49 -1.65
CA ASN A 41 2.10 8.25 -2.39
C ASN A 41 0.84 8.39 -3.25
N TYR A 42 0.99 8.42 -4.57
CA TYR A 42 -0.09 8.84 -5.48
C TYR A 42 -0.77 7.72 -6.25
N GLY A 43 -0.09 6.59 -6.45
CA GLY A 43 -0.60 5.48 -7.24
C GLY A 43 -0.21 4.13 -6.64
N VAL A 44 -1.02 3.11 -6.95
CA VAL A 44 -0.78 1.74 -6.54
C VAL A 44 -1.07 0.78 -7.68
N ALA A 45 -0.23 -0.24 -7.83
CA ALA A 45 -0.45 -1.40 -8.67
C ALA A 45 -0.20 -2.67 -7.84
N VAL A 46 -0.71 -3.81 -8.32
CA VAL A 46 -0.54 -5.12 -7.69
C VAL A 46 -0.01 -6.07 -8.75
N SER A 47 1.10 -6.74 -8.45
CA SER A 47 1.86 -7.58 -9.38
C SER A 47 2.69 -8.61 -8.61
N ASP A 48 2.97 -9.76 -9.19
CA ASP A 48 3.97 -10.71 -8.66
C ASP A 48 5.37 -10.26 -9.10
N VAL A 49 6.03 -9.46 -8.25
CA VAL A 49 7.28 -8.77 -8.61
C VAL A 49 8.49 -9.66 -8.46
N ASP A 50 8.45 -10.60 -7.50
CA ASP A 50 9.54 -11.56 -7.25
C ASP A 50 9.30 -12.95 -7.84
N ASN A 51 8.18 -13.15 -8.54
CA ASN A 51 7.80 -14.36 -9.26
C ASN A 51 7.73 -15.59 -8.33
N ASP A 52 7.16 -15.40 -7.14
CA ASP A 52 6.93 -16.47 -6.17
C ASP A 52 5.46 -16.89 -6.05
N GLY A 53 4.58 -16.27 -6.83
CA GLY A 53 3.15 -16.53 -6.85
C GLY A 53 2.36 -15.80 -5.76
N GLU A 54 3.02 -15.02 -4.90
CA GLU A 54 2.37 -14.04 -4.02
C GLU A 54 2.40 -12.65 -4.67
N LEU A 55 1.36 -11.85 -4.43
CA LEU A 55 1.27 -10.52 -5.02
C LEU A 55 1.88 -9.46 -4.09
N GLU A 56 2.69 -8.58 -4.68
CA GLU A 56 3.18 -7.37 -4.02
C GLU A 56 2.34 -6.15 -4.38
N ILE A 57 2.37 -5.18 -3.47
CA ILE A 57 1.80 -3.85 -3.68
C ILE A 57 2.93 -2.91 -4.10
N VAL A 58 2.86 -2.41 -5.33
CA VAL A 58 3.80 -1.40 -5.85
C VAL A 58 3.20 -0.02 -5.64
N VAL A 59 3.94 0.88 -4.99
CA VAL A 59 3.47 2.23 -4.61
C VAL A 59 4.35 3.30 -5.25
N ALA A 60 3.73 4.21 -6.00
CA ALA A 60 4.40 5.38 -6.59
C ALA A 60 4.72 6.42 -5.51
N GLY A 61 6.01 6.68 -5.29
CA GLY A 61 6.52 7.65 -4.32
C GLY A 61 6.93 8.97 -4.97
N TYR A 62 6.47 10.09 -4.39
CA TYR A 62 6.82 11.43 -4.84
C TYR A 62 7.73 12.13 -3.82
N ASN A 63 8.81 12.77 -4.32
CA ASN A 63 9.91 13.30 -3.51
C ASN A 63 10.52 12.24 -2.55
N GLY A 64 10.50 10.97 -2.97
CA GLY A 64 10.94 9.84 -2.17
C GLY A 64 10.92 8.55 -2.98
N PRO A 65 11.30 7.41 -2.39
CA PRO A 65 11.37 6.14 -3.09
C PRO A 65 9.98 5.58 -3.43
N ASN A 66 9.84 4.90 -4.56
CA ASN A 66 8.75 3.94 -4.74
C ASN A 66 8.94 2.76 -3.77
N LEU A 67 7.84 2.09 -3.43
CA LEU A 67 7.84 0.93 -2.52
C LEU A 67 7.33 -0.31 -3.24
N VAL A 68 7.84 -1.48 -2.87
CA VAL A 68 7.34 -2.79 -3.31
C VAL A 68 7.07 -3.62 -2.06
N LEU A 69 5.81 -3.70 -1.65
CA LEU A 69 5.41 -4.20 -0.35
C LEU A 69 4.87 -5.62 -0.45
N LYS A 70 5.56 -6.57 0.19
CA LYS A 70 5.17 -7.97 0.29
C LYS A 70 4.55 -8.27 1.65
N TYR A 71 3.48 -9.06 1.67
CA TYR A 71 2.82 -9.45 2.91
C TYR A 71 3.46 -10.69 3.52
N ASN A 72 3.97 -10.58 4.75
CA ASN A 72 4.49 -11.72 5.47
C ASN A 72 3.38 -12.39 6.29
N ASN A 73 2.99 -13.60 5.88
CA ASN A 73 1.93 -14.38 6.51
C ASN A 73 2.22 -14.81 7.96
N VAL A 74 3.48 -14.86 8.38
CA VAL A 74 3.89 -15.24 9.75
C VAL A 74 3.81 -14.04 10.68
N THR A 75 4.42 -12.93 10.30
CA THR A 75 4.46 -11.72 11.15
C THR A 75 3.18 -10.89 11.05
N LYS A 76 2.34 -11.15 10.03
CA LYS A 76 1.14 -10.38 9.69
C LYS A 76 1.43 -8.93 9.34
N ARG A 77 2.59 -8.68 8.72
CA ARG A 77 3.10 -7.34 8.40
C ARG A 77 3.53 -7.26 6.94
N LEU A 78 3.45 -6.07 6.38
CA LEU A 78 4.08 -5.75 5.11
C LEU A 78 5.56 -5.46 5.34
N HIS A 79 6.38 -5.79 4.35
CA HIS A 79 7.79 -5.40 4.30
C HIS A 79 8.15 -4.99 2.88
N ASN A 80 9.09 -4.05 2.75
CA ASN A 80 9.54 -3.60 1.45
C ASN A 80 10.62 -4.55 0.92
N ILE A 81 10.39 -5.19 -0.24
CA ILE A 81 11.39 -6.04 -0.90
C ILE A 81 12.36 -5.22 -1.74
N ALA A 82 11.99 -3.99 -2.13
CA ALA A 82 12.86 -3.02 -2.78
C ALA A 82 13.75 -2.30 -1.76
N VAL A 83 14.78 -3.00 -1.27
CA VAL A 83 15.77 -2.47 -0.32
C VAL A 83 16.74 -1.47 -0.99
N ASP A 84 17.29 -0.52 -0.21
CA ASP A 84 18.24 0.49 -0.69
C ASP A 84 19.66 -0.07 -0.85
N GLU A 85 19.77 -1.25 -1.44
CA GLU A 85 21.04 -1.92 -1.65
C GLU A 85 21.26 -2.11 -3.15
N ARG A 86 22.36 -1.58 -3.69
CA ARG A 86 22.64 -1.61 -5.15
C ARG A 86 22.76 -3.03 -5.74
N SER A 87 23.00 -4.02 -4.89
CA SER A 87 23.05 -5.44 -5.26
C SER A 87 21.65 -6.06 -5.43
N SER A 88 20.61 -5.42 -4.88
CA SER A 88 19.23 -5.92 -4.96
C SER A 88 18.73 -5.86 -6.40
N PRO A 89 18.05 -6.91 -6.89
CA PRO A 89 17.41 -6.89 -8.21
C PRO A 89 16.30 -5.82 -8.29
N TYR A 90 15.76 -5.40 -7.16
CA TYR A 90 14.67 -4.42 -7.07
C TYR A 90 15.16 -3.00 -6.79
N TYR A 91 16.47 -2.76 -6.72
CA TYR A 91 17.04 -1.45 -6.40
C TYR A 91 16.52 -0.34 -7.31
N SER A 92 16.48 -0.61 -8.62
CA SER A 92 16.04 0.36 -9.62
C SER A 92 14.58 0.77 -9.48
N LEU A 93 13.72 -0.11 -8.94
CA LEU A 93 12.30 0.23 -8.70
C LEU A 93 12.16 1.36 -7.68
N ARG A 94 13.10 1.51 -6.75
CA ARG A 94 13.04 2.57 -5.73
C ARG A 94 13.03 3.97 -6.33
N ASP A 95 13.71 4.20 -7.45
CA ASP A 95 13.81 5.48 -8.18
C ASP A 95 13.46 6.74 -7.37
N ARG A 96 14.29 7.08 -6.37
CA ARG A 96 14.05 8.21 -5.46
C ARG A 96 13.92 9.57 -6.15
N GLN A 97 14.41 9.67 -7.37
CA GLN A 97 14.43 10.91 -8.16
C GLN A 97 13.34 10.93 -9.22
N GLY A 98 12.60 9.82 -9.40
CA GLY A 98 11.52 9.66 -10.37
C GLY A 98 10.39 10.65 -10.20
N ASN A 99 10.05 10.97 -8.95
CA ASN A 99 8.85 11.72 -8.59
C ASN A 99 7.61 11.07 -9.22
N ALA A 100 7.38 9.82 -8.86
CA ALA A 100 6.30 9.04 -9.42
C ALA A 100 4.95 9.54 -8.89
N ILE A 101 4.01 9.75 -9.81
CA ILE A 101 2.62 10.17 -9.52
C ILE A 101 1.60 9.11 -9.94
N GLY A 102 2.04 8.01 -10.54
CA GLY A 102 1.21 6.91 -10.97
C GLY A 102 2.06 5.67 -11.22
N VAL A 103 1.41 4.51 -11.16
CA VAL A 103 2.02 3.22 -11.49
C VAL A 103 0.97 2.33 -12.13
N ALA A 104 1.37 1.55 -13.13
CA ALA A 104 0.56 0.50 -13.75
C ALA A 104 1.40 -0.78 -13.88
N ALA A 105 0.75 -1.92 -13.78
CA ALA A 105 1.33 -3.23 -14.07
C ALA A 105 0.52 -3.89 -15.18
N CYS A 106 1.18 -4.41 -16.22
CA CYS A 106 0.56 -5.15 -17.31
C CYS A 106 1.57 -6.04 -18.00
N ASP A 107 1.19 -7.28 -18.30
CA ASP A 107 1.91 -8.19 -19.18
C ASP A 107 1.80 -7.67 -20.62
N ILE A 108 2.82 -6.94 -21.09
CA ILE A 108 2.79 -6.30 -22.40
C ILE A 108 3.33 -7.21 -23.50
N ASP A 109 4.23 -8.12 -23.14
CA ASP A 109 4.91 -9.00 -24.09
C ASP A 109 4.29 -10.40 -24.18
N GLY A 110 3.33 -10.70 -23.31
CA GLY A 110 2.54 -11.93 -23.31
C GLY A 110 3.26 -13.12 -22.69
N ASP A 111 4.27 -12.88 -21.86
CA ASP A 111 5.05 -13.94 -21.22
C ASP A 111 4.46 -14.43 -19.89
N GLY A 112 3.35 -13.82 -19.47
CA GLY A 112 2.61 -14.16 -18.26
C GLY A 112 3.12 -13.48 -16.99
N ARG A 113 4.08 -12.55 -17.09
CA ARG A 113 4.50 -11.67 -15.98
C ARG A 113 4.16 -10.24 -16.33
N GLU A 114 3.68 -9.47 -15.36
CA GLU A 114 3.40 -8.06 -15.61
C GLU A 114 4.67 -7.19 -15.55
N GLU A 115 4.88 -6.38 -16.59
CA GLU A 115 5.81 -5.27 -16.54
C GLU A 115 5.24 -4.11 -15.71
N ILE A 116 6.11 -3.33 -15.07
CA ILE A 116 5.74 -2.19 -14.21
C ILE A 116 6.16 -0.87 -14.86
N TYR A 117 5.21 0.06 -14.95
CA TYR A 117 5.40 1.39 -15.52
C TYR A 117 5.10 2.48 -14.50
N PHE A 118 6.02 3.42 -14.31
CA PHE A 118 5.82 4.59 -13.47
C PHE A 118 5.56 5.84 -14.30
N LEU A 119 4.56 6.63 -13.90
CA LEU A 119 4.35 7.98 -14.42
C LEU A 119 5.17 8.95 -13.58
N ASN A 120 6.32 9.38 -14.11
CA ASN A 120 7.26 10.27 -13.44
C ASN A 120 7.06 11.75 -13.84
N THR A 121 7.29 12.67 -12.91
CA THR A 121 7.20 14.14 -13.17
C THR A 121 8.54 14.86 -13.04
N ASN A 122 9.65 14.14 -13.03
CA ASN A 122 11.00 14.69 -12.86
C ASN A 122 11.63 15.24 -14.16
N ASN A 123 10.88 15.33 -15.25
CA ASN A 123 11.35 15.68 -16.60
C ASN A 123 12.42 14.73 -17.18
N ALA A 124 12.63 13.56 -16.57
CA ALA A 124 13.31 12.45 -17.24
C ALA A 124 12.35 11.79 -18.24
N PHE A 125 12.90 11.08 -19.23
CA PHE A 125 12.07 10.26 -20.10
C PHE A 125 11.29 9.24 -19.24
N SER A 126 9.98 9.15 -19.49
CA SER A 126 9.10 8.13 -18.92
C SER A 126 9.38 6.76 -19.54
#